data_AF-A0A200HHS2-F1
#
_entry.id   AF-A0A200HHS2-F1
#
_cell.length_a   1.000
_cell.length_b   1.000
_cell.length_c   1.000
_cell.angle_alpha   90.00
_cell.angle_beta   90.00
_cell.angle_gamma   90.00
#
_symmetry.space_group_name_H-M   'P 1'
#
loop_
_entity.id
_entity.type
_entity.pdbx_description
1 polymer ?
#
loop_
_entity_poly.entity_id
_entity_poly.type
_entity_poly.pdbx_seq_one_letter_code
_entity_poly.pdbx_strand_id
1 'polypeptide(L)'
;MRGDAPSQPVVAEELESLDRVRRRVTVIGFLAIALHGVVALPLVGQYLAEDDRMPEAVLMLVMTALAGMLTVAISRVILGRSPLSVPWLAFGLLPMLAGVYLVWWAPFTLH
;
A
#
# COMPACT_ATOMS: atom_id res chain seq x y z
N MET A 1 -29.99 -11.95 42.02
CA MET A 1 -29.36 -12.06 40.68
C MET A 1 -27.87 -11.84 40.87
N ARG A 2 -27.09 -12.91 40.97
CA ARG A 2 -25.63 -12.85 41.12
C ARG A 2 -25.10 -12.58 39.71
N GLY A 3 -24.40 -11.47 39.52
CA GLY A 3 -23.71 -11.21 38.26
C GLY A 3 -22.59 -12.24 38.14
N ASP A 4 -22.77 -13.22 37.27
CA ASP A 4 -21.74 -14.19 36.95
C ASP A 4 -20.61 -13.41 36.26
N ALA A 5 -19.53 -13.16 37.00
CA ALA A 5 -18.38 -12.48 36.44
C ALA A 5 -17.90 -13.29 35.22
N PRO A 6 -17.66 -12.65 34.06
CA PRO A 6 -17.26 -13.36 32.86
C PRO A 6 -16.02 -14.21 33.17
N SER A 7 -16.08 -15.48 32.78
CA SER A 7 -14.95 -16.39 32.97
C SER A 7 -13.76 -15.87 32.16
N GLN A 8 -12.57 -15.83 32.76
CA GLN A 8 -11.35 -15.35 32.10
C GLN A 8 -11.12 -15.86 30.66
N PRO A 9 -11.42 -17.12 30.27
CA PRO A 9 -11.32 -17.54 28.87
C PRO A 9 -12.18 -16.72 27.91
N VAL A 10 -13.38 -16.29 28.31
CA VAL A 10 -14.27 -15.46 27.48
C VAL A 10 -13.66 -14.09 27.22
N VAL A 11 -13.04 -13.49 28.24
CA VAL A 11 -12.37 -12.18 28.11
C VAL A 11 -11.15 -12.26 27.18
N ALA A 12 -10.36 -13.34 27.28
CA ALA A 12 -9.20 -13.53 26.42
C ALA A 12 -9.58 -13.69 24.94
N GLU A 13 -10.62 -14.48 24.66
CA GLU A 13 -11.14 -14.68 23.30
C GLU A 13 -11.72 -13.39 22.71
N GLU A 14 -12.45 -12.62 23.52
CA GLU A 14 -13.00 -11.33 23.11
C GLU A 14 -11.87 -10.33 22.75
N LEU A 15 -10.82 -10.23 23.58
CA LEU A 15 -9.67 -9.37 23.29
C LEU A 15 -8.92 -9.78 22.01
N GLU A 16 -8.77 -11.09 21.74
CA GLU A 16 -8.15 -11.56 20.50
C GLU A 16 -9.00 -11.19 19.27
N SER A 17 -10.32 -11.32 19.38
CA SER A 17 -11.25 -10.94 18.33
C SER A 17 -11.16 -9.44 18.01
N LEU A 18 -11.04 -8.60 19.04
CA LEU A 18 -10.90 -7.15 18.91
C LEU A 18 -9.55 -6.77 18.29
N ASP A 19 -8.45 -7.42 18.66
CA ASP A 19 -7.13 -7.15 18.03
C ASP A 19 -7.17 -7.46 16.52
N ARG A 20 -7.84 -8.56 16.15
CA ARG A 20 -7.99 -8.95 14.74
C ARG A 20 -8.77 -7.92 13.93
N VAL A 21 -9.86 -7.39 14.48
CA VAL A 21 -10.65 -6.33 13.83
C VAL A 21 -9.86 -5.03 13.77
N ARG A 22 -9.22 -4.64 14.88
CA ARG A 22 -8.38 -3.43 14.96
C ARG A 22 -7.32 -3.43 13.88
N ARG A 23 -6.54 -4.52 13.73
CA ARG A 23 -5.52 -4.63 12.67
C ARG A 23 -6.10 -4.51 11.28
N ARG A 24 -7.27 -5.09 11.02
CA ARG A 24 -7.95 -4.99 9.72
C ARG A 24 -8.40 -3.57 9.41
N VAL A 25 -9.02 -2.88 10.38
CA VAL A 25 -9.43 -1.49 10.22
C VAL A 25 -8.21 -0.59 10.00
N THR A 26 -7.14 -0.78 10.78
CA THR A 26 -5.89 -0.03 10.62
C THR A 26 -5.28 -0.24 9.24
N VAL A 27 -5.21 -1.48 8.73
CA VAL A 27 -4.62 -1.72 7.40
C VAL A 27 -5.47 -1.15 6.28
N ILE A 28 -6.81 -1.20 6.40
CA ILE A 28 -7.72 -0.60 5.42
C ILE A 28 -7.55 0.92 5.37
N GLY A 29 -7.54 1.57 6.54
CA GLY A 29 -7.33 3.03 6.63
C GLY A 29 -5.97 3.44 6.09
N PHE A 30 -4.91 2.69 6.44
CA PHE A 30 -3.58 2.91 5.89
C PHE A 30 -3.55 2.77 4.36
N LEU A 31 -4.15 1.71 3.81
CA LEU A 31 -4.18 1.48 2.36
C LEU A 31 -4.94 2.57 1.62
N ALA A 32 -6.06 3.07 2.17
CA ALA A 32 -6.82 4.15 1.56
C ALA A 32 -5.98 5.42 1.35
N ILE A 33 -5.12 5.74 2.33
CA ILE A 33 -4.21 6.90 2.27
C ILE A 33 -3.00 6.59 1.37
N ALA A 34 -2.37 5.44 1.57
CA ALA A 34 -1.15 5.07 0.86
C ALA A 34 -1.38 4.91 -0.65
N LEU A 35 -2.53 4.33 -1.05
CA LEU A 35 -2.90 4.19 -2.47
C LEU A 35 -2.97 5.53 -3.18
N HIS A 36 -3.39 6.60 -2.49
CA HIS A 36 -3.46 7.94 -3.07
C HIS A 36 -2.06 8.40 -3.53
N GLY A 37 -1.05 8.26 -2.66
CA GLY A 37 0.32 8.61 -3.00
C GLY A 37 0.94 7.68 -4.05
N VAL A 38 0.72 6.37 -3.91
CA VAL A 38 1.30 5.37 -4.82
C VAL A 38 0.75 5.49 -6.24
N VAL A 39 -0.53 5.85 -6.41
CA VAL A 39 -1.15 6.05 -7.74
C VAL A 39 -0.82 7.43 -8.32
N ALA A 40 -0.67 8.46 -7.49
CA ALA A 40 -0.36 9.81 -7.98
C ALA A 40 1.05 9.91 -8.59
N LEU A 41 2.05 9.23 -8.03
CA LEU A 41 3.45 9.33 -8.47
C LEU A 41 3.67 8.92 -9.95
N PRO A 42 3.14 7.77 -10.44
CA PRO A 42 3.21 7.41 -11.85
C PRO A 42 2.60 8.45 -12.80
N LEU A 43 1.46 9.03 -12.41
CA LEU A 43 0.77 10.04 -13.21
C LEU A 43 1.60 11.32 -13.32
N VAL A 44 2.24 11.74 -12.22
CA VAL A 44 3.20 12.86 -12.24
C VAL A 44 4.41 12.52 -13.10
N GLY A 45 4.93 11.29 -13.00
CA GLY A 45 6.03 10.83 -13.86
C GLY A 45 5.69 10.90 -15.34
N GLN A 46 4.48 10.51 -15.71
CA GLN A 46 3.99 10.63 -17.07
C GLN A 46 3.90 12.09 -17.53
N TYR A 47 3.30 12.98 -16.74
CA TYR A 47 3.22 14.40 -17.06
C TYR A 47 4.61 15.02 -17.29
N LEU A 48 5.60 14.63 -16.48
CA LEU A 48 6.98 15.07 -16.66
C LEU A 48 7.62 14.53 -17.94
N ALA A 49 7.33 13.29 -18.31
CA ALA A 49 7.84 12.72 -19.56
C ALA A 49 7.29 13.46 -20.79
N GLU A 50 6.01 13.87 -20.74
CA GLU A 50 5.36 14.65 -21.81
C GLU A 50 5.92 16.08 -21.94
N ASP A 51 6.51 16.63 -20.88
CA ASP A 51 7.18 17.94 -20.84
C ASP A 51 8.70 17.84 -21.16
N ASP A 52 9.14 16.76 -21.82
CA ASP A 52 10.55 16.46 -22.14
C ASP A 52 11.47 16.31 -20.89
N ARG A 53 10.89 16.11 -19.70
CA ARG A 53 11.61 15.96 -18.41
C ARG A 53 11.76 14.50 -18.00
N MET A 54 12.33 13.71 -18.92
CA MET A 54 12.53 12.27 -18.74
C MET A 54 13.34 11.88 -17.48
N PRO A 55 14.42 12.59 -17.08
CA PRO A 55 15.13 12.25 -15.85
C PRO A 55 14.25 12.31 -14.60
N GLU A 56 13.39 13.32 -14.49
CA GLU A 56 12.45 13.46 -13.38
C GLU A 56 11.30 12.46 -13.46
N ALA A 57 10.85 12.11 -14.67
CA ALA A 57 9.89 11.02 -14.87
C ALA A 57 10.42 9.69 -14.32
N VAL A 58 11.68 9.35 -14.64
CA VAL A 58 12.35 8.16 -14.12
C VAL A 58 12.47 8.21 -12.60
N LEU A 59 12.82 9.37 -12.02
CA LEU A 59 12.86 9.54 -10.57
C LEU A 59 11.50 9.25 -9.93
N MET A 60 10.40 9.71 -10.52
CA MET A 60 9.05 9.43 -10.02
C MET A 60 8.70 7.94 -10.06
N LEU A 61 9.15 7.20 -11.07
CA LEU A 61 8.96 5.75 -11.15
C LEU A 61 9.74 5.00 -10.08
N VAL A 62 10.98 5.42 -9.80
CA VAL A 62 11.79 4.87 -8.70
C VAL A 62 11.10 5.14 -7.36
N MET A 63 10.61 6.36 -7.13
CA MET A 63 9.85 6.69 -5.92
C MET A 63 8.55 5.89 -5.82
N THR A 64 7.87 5.63 -6.93
CA THR A 64 6.69 4.76 -6.98
C THR A 64 7.03 3.34 -6.53
N ALA A 65 8.12 2.76 -7.03
CA ALA A 65 8.54 1.42 -6.63
C ALA A 65 8.83 1.35 -5.12
N LEU A 66 9.54 2.33 -4.59
CA LEU A 66 9.83 2.43 -3.15
C LEU A 66 8.55 2.57 -2.33
N ALA A 67 7.65 3.47 -2.73
CA ALA A 67 6.38 3.69 -2.05
C ALA A 67 5.48 2.44 -2.07
N GLY A 68 5.40 1.74 -3.19
CA GLY A 68 4.64 0.51 -3.33
C GLY A 68 5.20 -0.63 -2.47
N MET A 69 6.52 -0.83 -2.46
CA MET A 69 7.17 -1.81 -1.57
C MET A 69 6.94 -1.48 -0.08
N LEU A 70 7.10 -0.21 0.30
CA LEU A 70 6.85 0.23 1.68
C LEU A 70 5.40 0.03 2.08
N THR A 71 4.45 0.34 1.19
CA THR A 71 3.02 0.13 1.43
C THR A 71 2.74 -1.33 1.73
N VAL A 72 3.25 -2.26 0.90
CA VAL A 72 3.07 -3.69 1.14
C VAL A 72 3.74 -4.14 2.44
N ALA A 73 4.97 -3.69 2.72
CA ALA A 73 5.69 -4.04 3.94
C ALA A 73 4.93 -3.59 5.19
N ILE A 74 4.47 -2.33 5.24
CA ILE A 74 3.72 -1.76 6.36
C ILE A 74 2.39 -2.48 6.53
N SER A 75 1.63 -2.73 5.46
CA SER A 75 0.38 -3.48 5.52
C SER A 75 0.58 -4.87 6.13
N ARG A 76 1.70 -5.53 5.84
CA ARG A 76 2.03 -6.83 6.42
C ARG A 76 2.40 -6.74 7.90
N VAL A 77 3.16 -5.73 8.32
CA VAL A 77 3.43 -5.48 9.74
C VAL A 77 2.13 -5.25 10.52
N ILE A 78 1.21 -4.44 9.99
CA ILE A 78 -0.09 -4.20 10.62
C ILE A 78 -0.86 -5.51 10.79
N LEU A 79 -0.87 -6.36 9.76
CA LEU A 79 -1.50 -7.67 9.78
C LEU A 79 -0.75 -8.74 10.61
N GLY A 80 0.37 -8.40 11.26
CA GLY A 80 1.16 -9.34 12.07
C GLY A 80 1.88 -10.40 11.25
N ARG A 81 2.19 -10.12 9.97
CA ARG A 81 2.92 -11.02 9.06
C ARG A 81 4.33 -10.51 8.79
N SER A 82 5.24 -11.41 8.40
CA SER A 82 6.62 -11.05 8.05
C SER A 82 6.64 -10.01 6.90
N PRO A 83 7.27 -8.83 7.08
CA PRO A 83 7.26 -7.74 6.10
C PRO A 83 8.11 -8.01 4.86
N LEU A 84 9.17 -8.83 4.99
CA LEU A 84 10.17 -9.07 3.95
C LEU A 84 9.84 -10.29 3.07
N SER A 85 8.55 -10.58 2.88
CA SER A 85 8.14 -11.67 2.00
C SER A 85 8.37 -11.26 0.55
N VAL A 86 9.41 -11.82 -0.10
CA VAL A 86 9.79 -11.57 -1.50
C VAL A 86 8.60 -11.50 -2.48
N PRO A 87 7.66 -12.46 -2.52
CA PRO A 87 6.54 -12.39 -3.47
C PRO A 87 5.60 -11.19 -3.22
N TRP A 88 5.48 -10.75 -1.97
CA TRP A 88 4.65 -9.59 -1.63
C TRP A 88 5.36 -8.27 -1.95
N LEU A 89 6.67 -8.19 -1.69
CA LEU A 89 7.45 -7.02 -2.10
C LEU A 89 7.45 -6.86 -3.62
N ALA A 90 7.54 -7.97 -4.38
CA ALA A 90 7.38 -7.94 -5.83
C ALA A 90 6.00 -7.42 -6.26
N PHE A 91 4.93 -7.75 -5.52
CA PHE A 91 3.59 -7.19 -5.76
C PHE A 91 3.56 -5.66 -5.56
N GLY A 92 4.37 -5.13 -4.65
CA GLY A 92 4.54 -3.69 -4.45
C GLY A 92 5.14 -2.96 -5.65
N LEU A 93 5.72 -3.66 -6.62
CA LEU A 93 6.27 -3.07 -7.84
C LEU A 93 5.24 -2.86 -8.95
N LEU A 94 4.04 -3.46 -8.84
CA LEU A 94 2.97 -3.30 -9.83
C LEU A 94 2.66 -1.85 -10.23
N PRO A 95 2.50 -0.88 -9.31
CA PRO A 95 2.26 0.51 -9.69
C PRO A 95 3.42 1.14 -10.47
N MET A 96 4.67 0.73 -10.21
CA MET A 96 5.81 1.18 -11.01
C MET A 96 5.78 0.58 -12.41
N LEU A 97 5.44 -0.70 -12.56
CA LEU A 97 5.25 -1.32 -13.87
C LEU A 97 4.13 -0.63 -14.67
N ALA A 98 3.03 -0.26 -14.00
CA ALA A 98 1.98 0.54 -14.62
C ALA A 98 2.50 1.92 -15.06
N GLY A 99 3.30 2.59 -14.24
CA GLY A 99 3.95 3.85 -14.62
C GLY A 99 4.91 3.72 -15.80
N VAL A 100 5.70 2.64 -15.87
CA VAL A 100 6.55 2.35 -17.03
C VAL A 100 5.71 2.11 -18.29
N TYR A 101 4.58 1.41 -18.16
CA TYR A 101 3.67 1.26 -19.29
C TYR A 101 3.11 2.63 -19.75
N LEU A 102 2.71 3.49 -18.83
CA LEU A 102 2.18 4.82 -19.14
C LEU A 102 3.20 5.74 -19.81
N VAL A 103 4.41 5.85 -19.24
CA VAL A 103 5.45 6.76 -19.73
C VAL A 103 5.93 6.41 -21.14
N TRP A 104 6.01 5.11 -21.49
CA TRP A 104 6.61 4.68 -22.77
C TRP A 104 5.62 4.16 -23.81
N TRP A 105 4.50 3.55 -23.39
CA TRP A 105 3.59 2.84 -24.30
C TRP A 105 2.21 3.47 -24.42
N ALA A 106 1.75 4.15 -23.38
CA ALA A 106 0.45 4.80 -23.37
C ALA A 106 0.55 6.27 -22.88
N PRO A 107 1.35 7.13 -23.54
CA PRO A 107 1.31 8.56 -23.25
C PRO A 107 -0.12 9.08 -23.47
N PHE A 108 -0.59 9.98 -22.62
CA PHE A 108 -1.94 10.52 -22.70
C PHE A 108 -1.94 11.43 -23.93
N THR A 109 -2.56 10.99 -25.02
CA THR A 109 -2.93 11.88 -26.13
C THR A 109 -4.14 12.72 -25.69
N LEU A 110 -3.97 13.57 -24.67
CA LEU A 110 -4.89 14.67 -24.41
C LEU A 110 -4.27 15.91 -25.07
N HIS A 111 -4.58 16.06 -26.36
CA HIS A 111 -4.36 17.29 -27.12
C HIS A 111 -5.17 18.46 -26.53
#